data_AF-A0A929SSA7-F1
#
_entry.id   AF-A0A929SSA7-F1
#
_cell.length_a   1.000
_cell.length_b   1.000
_cell.length_c   1.000
_cell.angle_alpha   90.00
_cell.angle_beta   90.00
_cell.angle_gamma   90.00
#
_symmetry.space_group_name_H-M   'P 1'
#
loop_
_entity.id
_entity.type
_entity.pdbx_description
1 polymer ?
#
loop_
_entity_poly.entity_id
_entity_poly.type
_entity_poly.pdbx_seq_one_letter_code
_entity_poly.pdbx_strand_id
1 'polypeptide(L)'
;MKNKGFTLIELLAIMVVLGVIMAFAIPNTIKMLEKNKRDIFVADALKLIALARAEVSKNEEISLPKPSTYKRATIINLKYLNTNALINSPYGTPYNKRESFVAIVEENGVYKYYVTLVACNKDNKNSKENLKCAKNQDMHYIEFATKEMLTEENSDKLIEISKDKTEYITDEPTEEMTSEINPTGAMLVK
;
A
#
# COMPACT_ATOMS: atom_id res chain seq x y z
N MET A 1 -55.82 -23.94 -19.99
CA MET A 1 -54.35 -23.87 -20.10
C MET A 1 -53.75 -24.88 -19.12
N LYS A 2 -52.91 -25.82 -19.59
CA LYS A 2 -52.20 -26.75 -18.69
C LYS A 2 -50.89 -26.11 -18.26
N ASN A 3 -50.81 -25.65 -17.03
CA ASN A 3 -49.56 -25.22 -16.43
C ASN A 3 -48.72 -26.46 -16.14
N LYS A 4 -47.71 -26.72 -16.98
CA LYS A 4 -46.69 -27.73 -16.67
C LYS A 4 -45.75 -27.11 -15.64
N GLY A 5 -45.88 -27.51 -14.38
CA GLY A 5 -44.91 -27.19 -13.34
C GLY A 5 -43.63 -28.02 -13.53
N PHE A 6 -42.49 -27.47 -13.13
CA PHE A 6 -41.23 -28.22 -13.06
C PHE A 6 -41.37 -29.40 -12.09
N THR A 7 -40.81 -30.54 -12.46
CA THR A 7 -40.76 -31.71 -11.58
C THR A 7 -39.56 -31.61 -10.63
N LEU A 8 -39.67 -32.21 -9.44
CA LEU A 8 -38.58 -32.22 -8.46
C LEU A 8 -37.30 -32.88 -9.00
N ILE A 9 -37.44 -33.89 -9.87
CA ILE A 9 -36.29 -34.59 -10.45
C ILE A 9 -35.51 -33.71 -11.44
N GLU A 10 -36.21 -32.89 -12.23
CA GLU A 10 -35.56 -31.94 -13.14
C GLU A 10 -34.78 -30.89 -12.36
N LEU A 11 -35.36 -30.37 -11.27
CA LEU A 11 -34.68 -29.39 -10.42
C LEU A 11 -33.47 -30.01 -9.70
N LEU A 12 -33.59 -31.27 -9.26
CA LEU A 12 -32.50 -31.99 -8.60
C LEU A 12 -31.33 -32.26 -9.55
N ALA A 13 -31.60 -32.69 -10.78
CA ALA A 13 -30.56 -32.91 -11.78
C ALA A 13 -29.76 -31.63 -12.08
N ILE A 14 -30.44 -30.47 -12.16
CA ILE A 14 -29.80 -29.17 -12.38
C ILE A 14 -28.89 -28.80 -11.19
N MET A 15 -29.35 -29.00 -9.96
CA MET A 15 -28.55 -28.69 -8.76
C MET A 15 -27.27 -29.55 -8.69
N VAL A 16 -27.34 -30.82 -9.08
CA VAL A 16 -26.16 -31.69 -9.13
C VAL A 16 -25.14 -31.14 -10.14
N VAL A 17 -25.57 -30.78 -11.35
CA VAL A 17 -24.68 -30.23 -12.38
C VAL A 17 -24.07 -28.89 -11.93
N LEU A 18 -24.89 -27.98 -11.39
CA LEU A 18 -24.41 -26.70 -10.85
C LEU A 18 -23.42 -26.89 -9.69
N GLY A 19 -23.65 -27.88 -8.82
CA GLY A 19 -22.75 -28.22 -7.72
C GLY A 19 -21.36 -28.63 -8.20
N VAL A 20 -21.29 -29.48 -9.24
CA VAL A 20 -20.00 -29.91 -9.83
C VAL A 20 -19.25 -28.73 -10.46
N ILE A 21 -19.96 -27.84 -11.18
CA ILE A 21 -19.34 -26.64 -11.78
C ILE A 21 -18.79 -25.70 -10.69
N MET A 22 -19.58 -25.45 -9.63
CA MET A 22 -19.18 -24.58 -8.53
C MET A 22 -17.94 -25.09 -7.78
N ALA A 23 -17.79 -26.41 -7.64
CA ALA A 23 -16.64 -27.02 -6.96
C ALA A 23 -15.29 -26.60 -7.56
N PHE A 24 -15.21 -26.43 -8.90
CA PHE A 24 -14.00 -25.96 -9.57
C PHE A 24 -13.94 -24.44 -9.72
N ALA A 25 -15.09 -23.79 -9.90
CA ALA A 25 -15.15 -22.35 -10.15
C ALA A 25 -14.74 -21.52 -8.94
N ILE A 26 -15.25 -21.85 -7.73
CA ILE A 26 -15.02 -21.07 -6.50
C ILE A 26 -13.53 -20.92 -6.13
N PRO A 27 -12.72 -22.00 -6.06
CA PRO A 27 -11.31 -21.83 -5.70
C PRO A 27 -10.54 -20.99 -6.73
N ASN A 28 -10.88 -21.08 -8.01
CA ASN A 28 -10.25 -20.31 -9.08
C ASN A 28 -10.63 -18.81 -9.00
N THR A 29 -11.89 -18.49 -8.72
CA THR A 29 -12.33 -17.09 -8.56
C THR A 29 -11.68 -16.43 -7.34
N ILE A 30 -11.52 -17.16 -6.23
CA ILE A 30 -10.81 -16.64 -5.04
C ILE A 30 -9.33 -16.35 -5.37
N LYS A 31 -8.63 -17.27 -6.05
CA LYS A 31 -7.22 -17.04 -6.45
C LYS A 31 -7.07 -15.84 -7.38
N MET A 32 -7.97 -15.69 -8.35
CA MET A 32 -7.98 -14.54 -9.26
C MET A 32 -8.27 -13.23 -8.53
N LEU A 33 -9.20 -13.25 -7.56
CA LEU A 33 -9.51 -12.10 -6.74
C LEU A 33 -8.29 -11.64 -5.94
N GLU A 34 -7.58 -12.56 -5.28
CA GLU A 34 -6.37 -12.22 -4.52
C GLU A 34 -5.26 -11.68 -5.42
N LYS A 35 -5.11 -12.19 -6.65
CA LYS A 35 -4.19 -11.60 -7.63
C LYS A 35 -4.60 -10.17 -8.01
N ASN A 36 -5.87 -9.94 -8.33
CA ASN A 36 -6.38 -8.62 -8.67
C ASN A 36 -6.18 -7.61 -7.52
N LYS A 37 -6.37 -8.04 -6.26
CA LYS A 37 -6.09 -7.19 -5.10
C LYS A 37 -4.61 -6.81 -5.02
N ARG A 38 -3.69 -7.74 -5.24
CA ARG A 38 -2.25 -7.44 -5.29
C ARG A 38 -1.90 -6.47 -6.42
N ASP A 39 -2.44 -6.69 -7.61
CA ASP A 39 -2.22 -5.80 -8.77
C ASP A 39 -2.69 -4.37 -8.48
N ILE A 40 -3.86 -4.22 -7.84
CA ILE A 40 -4.38 -2.91 -7.41
C ILE A 40 -3.48 -2.28 -6.34
N PHE A 41 -2.97 -3.07 -5.39
CA PHE A 41 -2.08 -2.57 -4.34
C PHE A 41 -0.75 -2.04 -4.92
N VAL A 42 -0.18 -2.74 -5.90
CA VAL A 42 0.98 -2.29 -6.66
C VAL A 42 0.66 -1.01 -7.45
N ALA A 43 -0.49 -0.97 -8.13
CA ALA A 43 -0.93 0.21 -8.87
C ALA A 43 -1.10 1.43 -7.95
N ASP A 44 -1.60 1.24 -6.73
CA ASP A 44 -1.71 2.28 -5.71
C ASP A 44 -0.33 2.78 -5.25
N ALA A 45 0.68 1.91 -5.15
CA ALA A 45 2.05 2.31 -4.84
C ALA A 45 2.70 3.10 -5.99
N LEU A 46 2.48 2.68 -7.24
CA LEU A 46 2.91 3.42 -8.42
C LEU A 46 2.22 4.79 -8.52
N LYS A 47 0.95 4.86 -8.14
CA LYS A 47 0.19 6.10 -8.05
C LYS A 47 0.77 7.03 -6.99
N LEU A 48 1.15 6.49 -5.83
CA LEU A 48 1.82 7.25 -4.78
C LEU A 48 3.15 7.86 -5.26
N ILE A 49 3.97 7.10 -5.99
CA ILE A 49 5.19 7.62 -6.65
C ILE A 49 4.84 8.77 -7.61
N ALA A 50 3.83 8.60 -8.45
CA ALA A 50 3.41 9.62 -9.41
C ALA A 50 2.95 10.91 -8.72
N LEU A 51 2.22 10.79 -7.61
CA LEU A 51 1.79 11.92 -6.78
C LEU A 51 2.96 12.65 -6.14
N ALA A 52 3.91 11.92 -5.55
CA ALA A 52 5.11 12.51 -4.97
C ALA A 52 5.96 13.24 -6.03
N ARG A 53 6.12 12.66 -7.22
CA ARG A 53 6.80 13.30 -8.35
C ARG A 53 6.09 14.58 -8.79
N ALA A 54 4.75 14.54 -8.90
CA ALA A 54 3.97 15.72 -9.27
C ALA A 54 4.09 16.84 -8.23
N GLU A 55 4.13 16.49 -6.95
CA GLU A 55 4.28 17.46 -5.86
C GLU A 55 5.65 18.14 -5.90
N VAL A 56 6.73 17.36 -6.11
CA VAL A 56 8.09 17.88 -6.29
C VAL A 56 8.18 18.82 -7.50
N SER A 57 7.52 18.47 -8.62
CA SER A 57 7.52 19.32 -9.82
C SER A 57 6.72 20.62 -9.65
N LYS A 58 5.76 20.65 -8.71
CA LYS A 58 4.88 21.79 -8.49
C LYS A 58 5.40 22.74 -7.41
N ASN A 59 6.02 22.19 -6.36
CA ASN A 59 6.42 22.93 -5.18
C ASN A 59 7.94 23.11 -5.12
N GLU A 60 8.40 24.31 -5.45
CA GLU A 60 9.81 24.71 -5.46
C GLU A 60 10.45 24.71 -4.05
N GLU A 61 9.65 24.68 -2.98
CA GLU A 61 10.16 24.61 -1.60
C GLU A 61 10.65 23.20 -1.23
N ILE A 62 10.28 22.17 -1.99
CA ILE A 62 10.72 20.79 -1.75
C ILE A 62 12.17 20.64 -2.21
N SER A 63 13.08 20.67 -1.25
CA SER A 63 14.50 20.46 -1.51
C SER A 63 14.78 19.00 -1.85
N LEU A 64 15.31 18.76 -3.05
CA LEU A 64 15.85 17.48 -3.46
C LEU A 64 17.25 17.25 -2.88
N PRO A 65 17.62 15.98 -2.60
CA PRO A 65 18.95 15.70 -2.06
C PRO A 65 20.00 16.03 -3.11
N LYS A 66 20.96 16.89 -2.75
CA LYS A 66 22.11 17.19 -3.60
C LYS A 66 23.14 16.07 -3.50
N PRO A 67 23.93 15.82 -4.58
CA PRO A 67 25.05 14.90 -4.52
C PRO A 67 25.97 15.28 -3.36
N SER A 68 26.16 14.37 -2.42
CA SER A 68 26.95 14.64 -1.21
C SER A 68 27.69 13.39 -0.77
N THR A 69 28.74 13.56 0.05
CA THR A 69 29.48 12.44 0.65
C THR A 69 28.57 11.52 1.49
N TYR A 70 27.46 12.05 1.99
CA TYR A 70 26.44 11.32 2.73
C TYR A 70 25.24 11.02 1.83
N LYS A 71 24.69 9.80 1.92
CA LYS A 71 23.43 9.47 1.24
C LYS A 71 22.32 10.27 1.92
N ARG A 72 21.63 11.13 1.17
CA ARG A 72 20.49 11.89 1.67
C ARG A 72 19.24 11.48 0.92
N ALA A 73 18.12 11.45 1.62
CA ALA A 73 16.82 11.18 1.03
C ALA A 73 15.85 12.30 1.37
N THR A 74 15.03 12.71 0.40
CA THR A 74 13.85 13.54 0.66
C THR A 74 12.64 12.63 0.78
N ILE A 75 12.00 12.61 1.94
CA ILE A 75 10.85 11.74 2.23
C ILE A 75 9.56 12.55 2.14
N ILE A 76 8.59 12.12 1.33
CA ILE A 76 7.25 12.74 1.24
C ILE A 76 6.20 11.74 1.72
N ASN A 77 5.56 12.02 2.85
CA ASN A 77 4.50 11.16 3.40
C ASN A 77 3.17 11.37 2.65
N LEU A 78 2.39 10.29 2.53
CA LEU A 78 1.03 10.31 1.95
C LEU A 78 0.11 11.33 2.64
N LYS A 79 0.32 11.63 3.93
CA LYS A 79 -0.42 12.64 4.69
C LYS A 79 -0.41 14.02 4.03
N TYR A 80 0.71 14.39 3.40
CA TYR A 80 0.91 15.72 2.81
C TYR A 80 0.61 15.76 1.32
N LEU A 81 0.39 14.59 0.69
CA LEU A 81 -0.05 14.52 -0.69
C LEU A 81 -1.57 14.74 -0.73
N ASN A 82 -2.02 15.77 -1.45
CA ASN A 82 -3.43 16.09 -1.62
C ASN A 82 -4.15 14.95 -2.37
N THR A 83 -4.69 14.01 -1.61
CA THR A 83 -5.17 12.75 -2.15
C THR A 83 -6.57 12.43 -1.64
N ASN A 84 -7.55 12.67 -2.52
CA ASN A 84 -8.83 11.95 -2.48
C ASN A 84 -8.67 10.51 -3.02
N ALA A 85 -7.49 10.20 -3.58
CA ALA A 85 -7.06 8.85 -3.92
C ALA A 85 -6.38 8.18 -2.72
N LEU A 86 -6.25 6.85 -2.70
CA LEU A 86 -5.53 6.12 -1.64
C LEU A 86 -6.16 6.28 -0.23
N ILE A 87 -7.47 6.05 -0.15
CA ILE A 87 -8.20 6.00 1.14
C ILE A 87 -8.15 4.58 1.71
N ASN A 88 -8.64 3.61 0.93
CA ASN A 88 -8.72 2.20 1.31
C ASN A 88 -7.93 1.35 0.33
N SER A 89 -7.29 0.32 0.87
CA SER A 89 -6.61 -0.73 0.13
C SER A 89 -7.63 -1.67 -0.53
N PRO A 90 -7.22 -2.45 -1.54
CA PRO A 90 -8.03 -3.52 -2.13
C PRO A 90 -8.39 -4.65 -1.14
N TYR A 91 -7.81 -4.64 0.06
CA TYR A 91 -8.12 -5.56 1.15
C TYR A 91 -9.17 -4.99 2.12
N GLY A 92 -9.69 -3.80 1.88
CA GLY A 92 -10.70 -3.15 2.71
C GLY A 92 -10.14 -2.44 3.96
N THR A 93 -8.81 -2.39 4.12
CA THR A 93 -8.14 -1.67 5.20
C THR A 93 -7.70 -0.27 4.74
N PRO A 94 -7.79 0.77 5.58
CA PRO A 94 -7.33 2.09 5.20
C PRO A 94 -5.81 2.14 5.05
N TYR A 95 -5.32 3.02 4.18
CA TYR A 95 -3.89 3.31 4.09
C TYR A 95 -3.41 4.11 5.31
N ASN A 96 -2.23 3.76 5.83
CA ASN A 96 -1.55 4.52 6.87
C ASN A 96 -0.85 5.72 6.25
N LYS A 97 -1.44 6.91 6.38
CA LYS A 97 -0.95 8.13 5.73
C LYS A 97 0.42 8.62 6.22
N ARG A 98 0.88 8.18 7.39
CA ARG A 98 2.20 8.56 7.95
C ARG A 98 3.28 7.55 7.58
N GLU A 99 2.98 6.27 7.76
CA GLU A 99 3.92 5.19 7.43
C GLU A 99 4.03 4.94 5.91
N SER A 100 3.04 5.40 5.13
CA SER A 100 3.14 5.39 3.67
C SER A 100 3.85 6.65 3.19
N PHE A 101 4.97 6.48 2.50
CA PHE A 101 5.79 7.58 2.01
C PHE A 101 6.54 7.22 0.73
N VAL A 102 7.07 8.24 0.08
CA VAL A 102 8.02 8.11 -1.02
C VAL A 102 9.34 8.73 -0.61
N ALA A 103 10.41 7.96 -0.64
CA ALA A 103 11.78 8.43 -0.45
C ALA A 103 12.41 8.69 -1.82
N ILE A 104 12.91 9.90 -2.01
CA ILE A 104 13.63 10.33 -3.21
C ILE A 104 15.10 10.33 -2.87
N VAL A 105 15.87 9.52 -3.59
CA VAL A 105 17.31 9.36 -3.38
C VAL A 105 18.02 9.70 -4.67
N GLU A 106 19.09 10.49 -4.58
CA GLU A 106 19.98 10.75 -5.71
C GLU A 106 21.01 9.61 -5.81
N GLU A 107 21.08 8.96 -6.96
CA GLU A 107 22.03 7.90 -7.27
C GLU A 107 22.64 8.16 -8.65
N ASN A 108 23.95 8.45 -8.70
CA ASN A 108 24.72 8.63 -9.94
C ASN A 108 24.13 9.69 -10.90
N GLY A 109 23.64 10.81 -10.36
CA GLY A 109 23.01 11.91 -11.10
C GLY A 109 21.54 11.70 -11.41
N VAL A 110 20.94 10.61 -10.94
CA VAL A 110 19.54 10.24 -11.23
C VAL A 110 18.75 10.13 -9.93
N TYR A 111 17.59 10.78 -9.87
CA TYR A 111 16.66 10.64 -8.74
C TYR A 111 15.84 9.36 -8.85
N LYS A 112 16.04 8.45 -7.91
CA LYS A 112 15.21 7.25 -7.72
C LYS A 112 14.12 7.50 -6.68
N TYR A 113 12.96 6.91 -6.93
CA TYR A 113 11.78 7.02 -6.09
C TYR A 113 11.49 5.65 -5.50
N TYR A 114 11.66 5.53 -4.18
CA TYR A 114 11.36 4.35 -3.40
C TYR A 114 10.03 4.58 -2.69
N VAL A 115 9.08 3.67 -2.83
CA VAL A 115 7.78 3.74 -2.16
C VAL A 115 7.72 2.75 -1.02
N THR A 116 7.22 3.23 0.11
CA THR A 116 6.69 2.39 1.18
C THR A 116 5.20 2.67 1.26
N LEU A 117 4.38 1.63 1.11
CA LEU A 117 2.92 1.74 1.15
C LEU A 117 2.39 0.76 2.20
N VAL A 118 1.66 1.27 3.19
CA VAL A 118 1.20 0.48 4.33
C VAL A 118 -0.31 0.59 4.46
N ALA A 119 -1.00 -0.55 4.53
CA ALA A 119 -2.43 -0.64 4.79
C ALA A 119 -2.70 -1.52 6.01
N CYS A 120 -3.31 -0.93 7.04
CA CYS A 120 -3.61 -1.59 8.30
C CYS A 120 -4.83 -0.95 8.98
N ASN A 121 -5.55 -1.73 9.80
CA ASN A 121 -6.75 -1.24 10.48
C ASN A 121 -6.38 -0.32 11.68
N LYS A 122 -7.33 0.51 12.08
CA LYS A 122 -7.18 1.53 13.13
C LYS A 122 -7.82 1.09 14.44
N ASP A 123 -7.50 -0.07 15.02
CA ASP A 123 -8.13 -0.46 16.30
C ASP A 123 -7.48 0.16 17.54
N ASN A 124 -7.12 1.45 17.48
CA ASN A 124 -6.74 2.19 18.67
C ASN A 124 -7.65 3.42 18.84
N LYS A 125 -8.78 3.21 19.53
CA LYS A 125 -9.82 4.21 19.84
C LYS A 125 -9.34 5.40 20.67
N ASN A 126 -8.09 5.40 21.13
CA ASN A 126 -7.53 6.41 22.03
C ASN A 126 -6.38 7.25 21.45
N SER A 127 -5.95 7.06 20.20
CA SER A 127 -4.80 7.83 19.70
C SER A 127 -5.23 9.08 18.94
N LYS A 128 -5.03 10.23 19.57
CA LYS A 128 -4.97 11.54 18.89
C LYS A 128 -3.79 11.51 17.91
N GLU A 129 -4.08 11.59 16.61
CA GLU A 129 -3.16 11.87 15.49
C GLU A 129 -1.89 11.00 15.28
N ASN A 130 -1.69 9.92 16.05
CA ASN A 130 -0.46 9.12 16.00
C ASN A 130 -0.78 7.62 15.97
N LEU A 131 -0.98 7.03 14.80
CA LEU A 131 -1.44 5.63 14.71
C LEU A 131 -0.44 4.73 13.98
N LYS A 132 0.45 4.11 14.76
CA LYS A 132 1.17 2.90 14.36
C LYS A 132 0.14 1.78 14.15
N CYS A 133 0.39 0.88 13.18
CA CYS A 133 -0.48 -0.29 12.98
C CYS A 133 -0.59 -1.07 14.30
N ALA A 134 -1.81 -1.45 14.69
CA ALA A 134 -2.00 -2.14 15.97
C ALA A 134 -1.40 -3.55 15.91
N LYS A 135 -0.90 -4.04 17.06
CA LYS A 135 -0.34 -5.39 17.19
C LYS A 135 -1.39 -6.44 16.81
N ASN A 136 -0.95 -7.50 16.11
CA ASN A 136 -1.75 -8.66 15.68
C ASN A 136 -2.86 -8.36 14.65
N GLN A 137 -2.63 -7.41 13.73
CA GLN A 137 -3.55 -7.12 12.63
C GLN A 137 -2.98 -7.59 11.28
N ASP A 138 -3.88 -7.93 10.35
CA ASP A 138 -3.51 -8.19 8.95
C ASP A 138 -2.99 -6.89 8.31
N MET A 139 -1.67 -6.75 8.28
CA MET A 139 -0.97 -5.65 7.64
C MET A 139 -0.53 -6.06 6.25
N HIS A 140 -0.85 -5.22 5.25
CA HIS A 140 -0.33 -5.34 3.90
C HIS A 140 0.63 -4.19 3.67
N TYR A 141 1.86 -4.50 3.25
CA TYR A 141 2.82 -3.47 2.95
C TYR A 141 3.71 -3.79 1.76
N ILE A 142 4.14 -2.72 1.10
CA ILE A 142 5.29 -2.70 0.19
C ILE A 142 6.36 -1.88 0.91
N GLU A 143 7.56 -2.42 1.00
CA GLU A 143 8.70 -1.76 1.64
C GLU A 143 9.73 -1.36 0.60
N PHE A 144 10.05 -0.07 0.57
CA PHE A 144 11.20 0.49 -0.15
C PHE A 144 11.37 -0.02 -1.60
N ALA A 145 10.29 -0.04 -2.38
CA ALA A 145 10.29 -0.55 -3.75
C ALA A 145 10.39 0.56 -4.79
N THR A 146 11.11 0.34 -5.89
CA THR A 146 11.08 1.26 -7.05
C THR A 146 9.99 0.88 -8.04
N LYS A 147 9.70 1.77 -9.00
CA LYS A 147 8.78 1.45 -10.10
C LYS A 147 9.19 0.18 -10.83
N GLU A 148 10.48 0.01 -11.09
CA GLU A 148 11.04 -1.14 -11.82
C GLU A 148 10.74 -2.42 -11.03
N MET A 149 11.08 -2.45 -9.74
CA MET A 149 10.81 -3.58 -8.84
C MET A 149 9.32 -3.96 -8.81
N LEU A 150 8.43 -2.96 -8.82
CA LEU A 150 6.97 -3.16 -8.80
C LEU A 150 6.41 -3.68 -10.13
N THR A 151 7.09 -3.44 -11.23
CA THR A 151 6.66 -3.87 -12.58
C THR A 151 7.29 -5.18 -13.04
N GLU A 152 8.27 -5.71 -12.31
CA GLU A 152 8.90 -7.00 -12.58
C GLU A 152 7.93 -8.17 -12.35
N GLU A 153 8.14 -9.28 -13.07
CA GLU A 153 7.29 -10.48 -13.02
C GLU A 153 7.21 -11.13 -11.62
N ASN A 154 8.14 -10.78 -10.71
CA ASN A 154 8.18 -11.23 -9.32
C ASN A 154 7.69 -10.18 -8.29
N SER A 155 7.03 -9.11 -8.72
CA SER A 155 6.51 -8.07 -7.80
C SER A 155 5.51 -8.61 -6.76
N ASP A 156 4.90 -9.78 -7.03
CA ASP A 156 4.12 -10.56 -6.07
C ASP A 156 4.85 -10.82 -4.74
N LYS A 157 6.19 -10.89 -4.74
CA LYS A 157 7.02 -11.11 -3.54
C LYS A 157 7.26 -9.84 -2.71
N LEU A 158 6.99 -8.66 -3.26
CA LEU A 158 7.20 -7.38 -2.57
C LEU A 158 6.05 -7.05 -1.61
N ILE A 159 4.93 -7.77 -1.72
CA ILE A 159 3.79 -7.60 -0.82
C ILE A 159 3.99 -8.59 0.33
N GLU A 160 4.50 -8.09 1.44
CA GLU A 160 4.55 -8.87 2.68
C GLU A 160 3.23 -8.73 3.43
N ILE A 161 2.65 -9.88 3.80
CA ILE A 161 1.52 -9.95 4.73
C ILE A 161 2.10 -10.35 6.08
N SER A 162 2.10 -9.42 7.03
CA SER A 162 2.65 -9.67 8.36
C SER A 162 1.55 -9.62 9.41
N LYS A 163 1.39 -10.72 10.15
CA LYS A 163 0.58 -10.79 11.38
C LYS A 163 1.40 -10.45 12.63
N ASP A 164 2.71 -10.73 12.60
CA ASP A 164 3.59 -10.72 13.80
C ASP A 164 4.67 -9.63 13.81
N LYS A 165 5.02 -8.98 12.68
CA LYS A 165 6.01 -7.87 12.64
C LYS A 165 5.39 -6.52 12.99
N THR A 166 4.78 -6.42 14.16
CA THR A 166 4.56 -5.10 14.80
C THR A 166 5.61 -4.89 15.88
N GLU A 167 6.88 -4.97 15.47
CA GLU A 167 7.98 -4.42 16.24
C GLU A 167 8.13 -2.95 15.89
N TYR A 168 8.02 -2.16 16.93
CA TYR A 168 7.95 -0.72 16.94
C TYR A 168 9.18 -0.09 16.27
N ILE A 169 8.97 0.89 15.38
CA ILE A 169 9.84 2.08 15.39
C ILE A 169 9.52 2.76 16.72
N THR A 170 10.27 2.46 17.77
CA THR A 170 10.13 3.13 19.07
C THR A 170 10.55 4.59 18.88
N ASP A 171 9.68 5.52 19.29
CA ASP A 171 10.12 6.88 19.57
C ASP A 171 10.87 6.81 20.91
N GLU A 172 12.10 6.29 20.90
CA GLU A 172 13.05 6.64 21.94
C GLU A 172 13.58 8.03 21.59
N PRO A 173 13.47 9.03 22.49
CA PRO A 173 14.06 10.33 22.28
C PRO A 173 15.57 10.18 22.47
N THR A 174 16.26 9.68 21.44
CA THR A 174 17.70 9.94 21.34
C THR A 174 17.86 11.38 20.91
N GLU A 175 18.41 12.16 21.83
CA GLU A 175 18.76 13.57 21.68
C GLU A 175 19.52 13.82 20.36
N GLU A 176 19.23 15.00 19.78
CA GLU A 176 19.90 15.62 18.63
C GLU A 176 19.52 15.12 17.22
N MET A 177 18.37 15.59 16.70
CA MET A 177 18.24 15.87 15.26
C MET A 177 17.39 17.12 15.04
N THR A 178 18.03 18.29 15.09
CA THR A 178 17.46 19.53 14.57
C THR A 178 17.46 19.47 13.04
N SER A 179 16.34 19.08 12.43
CA SER A 179 16.10 19.32 11.01
C SER A 179 14.82 20.12 10.86
N GLU A 180 14.96 21.33 10.33
CA GLU A 180 13.89 22.30 10.07
C GLU A 180 12.70 21.62 9.37
N ILE A 181 11.56 21.63 10.07
CA ILE A 181 10.30 21.09 9.57
C ILE A 181 9.80 22.07 8.50
N ASN A 182 9.98 21.73 7.23
CA ASN A 182 9.32 22.42 6.12
C ASN A 182 7.80 22.09 6.19
N PRO A 183 6.88 23.07 6.03
CA PRO A 183 5.42 22.88 6.10
C PRO A 183 4.84 21.78 5.19
N THR A 184 5.60 21.24 4.24
CA THR A 184 5.23 20.11 3.37
C THR A 184 5.47 18.71 3.96
N GLY A 185 6.08 18.60 5.15
CA GLY A 185 6.39 17.31 5.76
C GLY A 185 7.47 16.51 5.01
N ALA A 186 8.24 17.19 4.15
CA ALA A 186 9.41 16.64 3.50
C ALA A 186 10.59 16.62 4.49
N MET A 187 11.09 15.44 4.87
CA MET A 187 12.24 15.31 5.77
C MET A 187 13.49 14.90 4.98
N LEU A 188 14.56 15.69 5.10
CA LEU A 188 15.90 15.31 4.64
C LEU A 188 16.56 14.43 5.71
N VAL A 189 16.62 13.13 5.47
CA VAL A 189 17.28 12.18 6.38
C VAL A 189 18.72 11.94 5.92
N LYS A 190 19.66 11.88 6.88
CA LYS A 190 21.08 11.57 6.68
C LYS A 190 21.34 10.07 6.79
#